data_AF-A0A871R6K7-F1
#
_entry.id   AF-A0A871R6K7-F1
#
_cell.length_a   1.000
_cell.length_b   1.000
_cell.length_c   1.000
_cell.angle_alpha   90.00
_cell.angle_beta   90.00
_cell.angle_gamma   90.00
#
_symmetry.space_group_name_H-M   'P 1'
#
loop_
_entity.id
_entity.type
_entity.pdbx_description
1 polymer ?
#
loop_
_entity_poly.entity_id
_entity_poly.type
_entity_poly.pdbx_seq_one_letter_code
_entity_poly.pdbx_strand_id
1 'polypeptide(L)'
;MRASCLVLSVVLGLLGSSLADDQLVLSRIKVEGISPKEIVTPSSSIEVLESKETCPPCFNCNLPNFECKQFSSCNKFTGRCECRDGFGGDDCSEPVCGSLADGPDKRPLRDPEQKCVCSDGWGGINCNLCEVDSVCDKFVPEGLEGTCYKGGILVHRFHQMCDVTNKKILQILGGRIPQATFDCNKTSEECSFQFWIEQDESFFCDLTSCDFQYDLGENSTHYKCENVSCECLPDKMLCGKSGSIDISAFLKQTIKGPGDFTCDLESHNCKFSEPNMNSLILNVFGDPYITLDCESGECMHSSEIPGFSIPPKAGFTYSDMLKVFGALSGSVALFGLGFVSVKNSALFKNDAVALSSDDEDDDAGSGQGNSPNLASDLLMEDYVPATFAFDSVSYAVQDKLILRDSFGLVRPGEVMAIMGSSGAGKTTLLDFWPESTKVASRMDDSL
;
A
#
# COMPACT_ATOMS: atom_id res chain seq x y z
N MET A 1 -15.14 34.81 37.48
CA MET A 1 -14.15 33.85 38.02
C MET A 1 -13.31 33.44 36.81
N ARG A 2 -11.97 33.56 36.72
CA ARG A 2 -10.88 33.08 37.63
C ARG A 2 -11.05 31.59 37.94
N ALA A 3 -10.10 30.69 37.74
CA ALA A 3 -8.78 30.74 37.07
C ALA A 3 -8.43 29.28 36.64
N SER A 4 -7.36 28.92 35.91
CA SER A 4 -6.10 29.60 35.57
C SER A 4 -5.63 29.20 34.15
N CYS A 5 -4.47 29.69 33.72
CA CYS A 5 -3.68 29.15 32.62
C CYS A 5 -2.21 29.01 33.09
N LEU A 6 -1.49 27.99 32.59
CA LEU A 6 -0.02 27.94 32.51
C LEU A 6 0.29 27.48 31.07
N VAL A 7 0.83 28.27 30.14
CA VAL A 7 1.86 29.34 30.14
C VAL A 7 3.30 28.83 30.23
N LEU A 8 3.90 28.66 29.04
CA LEU A 8 5.23 29.18 28.70
C LEU A 8 5.29 29.34 27.17
N SER A 9 4.99 30.51 26.58
CA SER A 9 5.77 31.77 26.56
C SER A 9 6.98 31.74 25.62
N VAL A 10 6.79 32.24 24.40
CA VAL A 10 7.86 32.62 23.46
C VAL A 10 7.84 34.15 23.34
N VAL A 11 8.84 34.83 23.91
CA VAL A 11 8.99 36.30 23.81
C VAL A 11 10.47 36.70 23.72
N LEU A 12 10.83 37.31 22.59
CA LEU A 12 11.95 38.23 22.28
C LEU A 12 13.33 38.06 22.96
N GLY A 13 14.35 37.97 22.10
CA GLY A 13 15.72 38.42 22.35
C GLY A 13 16.22 39.33 21.22
N LEU A 14 15.87 40.61 21.26
CA LEU A 14 16.40 41.64 20.35
C LEU A 14 17.56 42.39 21.01
N LEU A 15 18.61 42.70 20.23
CA LEU A 15 19.53 43.87 20.29
C LEU A 15 20.88 43.51 19.63
N GLY A 16 21.54 44.32 18.78
CA GLY A 16 21.08 45.56 18.12
C GLY A 16 22.16 46.65 18.04
N SER A 17 22.47 47.14 16.83
CA SER A 17 23.07 48.47 16.51
C SER A 17 23.49 48.51 15.03
N SER A 18 23.66 49.67 14.36
CA SER A 18 23.00 50.99 14.44
C SER A 18 23.47 51.84 13.24
N LEU A 19 22.74 52.92 12.90
CA LEU A 19 23.10 53.98 11.91
C LEU A 19 23.06 53.53 10.41
N ALA A 20 22.63 54.35 9.45
CA ALA A 20 21.96 55.65 9.48
C ALA A 20 21.01 55.82 8.26
N ASP A 21 20.31 56.96 8.20
CA ASP A 21 19.27 57.34 7.25
C ASP A 21 19.67 57.29 5.75
N ASP A 22 18.69 56.96 4.89
CA ASP A 22 18.25 57.91 3.85
C ASP A 22 16.76 57.68 3.45
N GLN A 23 16.10 58.68 2.86
CA GLN A 23 14.70 58.58 2.43
C GLN A 23 14.56 58.15 0.96
N LEU A 24 13.55 57.31 0.63
CA LEU A 24 12.89 57.39 -0.69
C LEU A 24 11.48 56.75 -0.75
N VAL A 25 10.48 57.65 -0.83
CA VAL A 25 9.12 57.57 -1.40
C VAL A 25 8.59 56.23 -1.96
N LEU A 26 7.41 55.80 -1.50
CA LEU A 26 6.58 54.79 -2.19
C LEU A 26 6.11 55.28 -3.58
N SER A 27 6.55 54.60 -4.65
CA SER A 27 6.03 54.78 -6.00
C SER A 27 4.75 53.97 -6.23
N ARG A 28 3.66 54.64 -6.61
CA ARG A 28 2.40 53.99 -7.00
C ARG A 28 2.49 53.50 -8.45
N ILE A 29 2.18 52.23 -8.71
CA ILE A 29 1.87 51.79 -10.08
C ILE A 29 0.44 52.22 -10.40
N LYS A 30 0.29 53.05 -11.44
CA LYS A 30 -0.99 53.52 -11.97
C LYS A 30 -1.11 53.04 -13.42
N VAL A 31 -2.09 52.19 -13.71
CA VAL A 31 -2.41 51.78 -15.07
C VAL A 31 -3.41 52.77 -15.65
N GLU A 32 -3.03 53.48 -16.71
CA GLU A 32 -3.93 54.32 -17.50
C GLU A 32 -4.20 53.64 -18.85
N GLY A 33 -5.46 53.69 -19.31
CA GLY A 33 -5.93 52.91 -20.46
C GLY A 33 -5.61 53.54 -21.81
N ILE A 34 -5.54 52.70 -22.85
CA ILE A 34 -5.37 53.09 -24.25
C ILE A 34 -6.67 52.81 -25.02
N SER A 35 -7.04 53.72 -25.93
CA SER A 35 -8.32 53.72 -26.66
C SER A 35 -8.27 52.84 -27.92
N PRO A 36 -9.36 52.11 -28.27
CA PRO A 36 -9.35 51.17 -29.39
C PRO A 36 -9.64 51.83 -30.75
N LYS A 37 -8.60 51.99 -31.58
CA LYS A 37 -8.74 52.15 -33.05
C LYS A 37 -7.53 51.61 -33.82
N GLU A 38 -7.66 50.42 -34.37
CA GLU A 38 -7.48 50.23 -35.81
C GLU A 38 -8.22 48.97 -36.29
N ILE A 39 -8.49 48.88 -37.59
CA ILE A 39 -9.42 47.90 -38.19
C ILE A 39 -8.64 46.96 -39.10
N VAL A 40 -8.72 45.65 -38.83
CA VAL A 40 -8.24 44.61 -39.74
C VAL A 40 -9.42 43.69 -40.09
N THR A 41 -9.93 43.83 -41.32
CA THR A 41 -11.01 42.98 -41.85
C THR A 41 -10.46 41.81 -42.67
N PRO A 42 -10.63 40.55 -42.24
CA PRO A 42 -10.69 39.43 -43.15
C PRO A 42 -12.08 39.36 -43.81
N SER A 43 -12.12 39.25 -45.14
CA SER A 43 -13.38 39.16 -45.89
C SER A 43 -13.86 37.71 -46.00
N SER A 44 -14.74 37.29 -45.10
CA SER A 44 -15.57 36.10 -45.27
C SER A 44 -16.79 36.16 -44.35
N SER A 45 -17.99 36.03 -44.91
CA SER A 45 -19.24 36.00 -44.14
C SER A 45 -19.34 34.72 -43.32
N ILE A 46 -19.00 34.80 -42.03
CA ILE A 46 -19.45 33.82 -41.03
C ILE A 46 -20.75 34.37 -40.47
N GLU A 47 -21.87 33.74 -40.82
CA GLU A 47 -23.14 33.99 -40.13
C GLU A 47 -22.99 33.46 -38.70
N VAL A 48 -22.91 34.38 -37.73
CA VAL A 48 -22.98 34.02 -36.31
C VAL A 48 -24.42 33.61 -36.02
N LEU A 49 -24.68 32.31 -36.12
CA LEU A 49 -25.87 31.70 -35.56
C LEU A 49 -25.86 31.94 -34.05
N GLU A 50 -26.71 32.85 -33.56
CA GLU A 50 -27.02 32.97 -32.13
C GLU A 50 -27.82 31.74 -31.66
N SER A 51 -27.16 30.58 -31.53
CA SER A 51 -27.70 29.53 -30.69
C SER A 51 -27.60 29.96 -29.22
N LYS A 52 -28.72 29.83 -28.49
CA LYS A 52 -28.77 30.08 -27.05
C LYS A 52 -28.19 28.88 -26.28
N GLU A 53 -26.91 28.59 -26.53
CA GLU A 53 -26.20 27.52 -25.85
C GLU A 53 -25.48 28.09 -24.63
N THR A 54 -26.21 28.13 -23.51
CA THR A 54 -25.58 28.12 -22.20
C THR A 54 -24.72 26.86 -22.11
N CYS A 55 -23.40 27.01 -22.11
CA CYS A 55 -22.48 25.89 -21.96
C CYS A 55 -22.87 25.08 -20.72
N PRO A 56 -22.98 23.74 -20.82
CA PRO A 56 -23.31 22.92 -19.67
C PRO A 56 -22.24 23.09 -18.57
N PRO A 57 -22.63 23.04 -17.28
CA PRO A 57 -21.66 23.15 -16.19
C PRO A 57 -20.66 21.99 -16.26
N CYS A 58 -19.37 22.30 -16.11
CA CYS A 58 -18.33 21.28 -15.98
C CYS A 58 -18.62 20.40 -14.75
N PHE A 59 -18.26 19.12 -14.83
CA PHE A 59 -18.40 18.20 -13.70
C PHE A 59 -17.64 18.72 -12.47
N ASN A 60 -18.29 18.68 -11.31
CA ASN A 60 -17.66 18.92 -10.02
C ASN A 60 -18.48 18.26 -8.90
N CYS A 61 -17.98 17.15 -8.35
CA CYS A 61 -18.67 16.35 -7.32
C CYS A 61 -18.95 17.07 -5.99
N ASN A 62 -18.46 18.31 -5.80
CA ASN A 62 -18.84 19.15 -4.66
C ASN A 62 -20.19 19.88 -4.87
N LEU A 63 -20.78 19.79 -6.06
CA LEU A 63 -22.08 20.40 -6.39
C LEU A 63 -23.19 19.34 -6.32
N PRO A 64 -24.39 19.66 -5.81
CA PRO A 64 -25.47 18.69 -5.54
C PRO A 64 -26.11 18.06 -6.79
N ASN A 65 -25.62 18.39 -7.99
CA ASN A 65 -26.07 17.83 -9.27
C ASN A 65 -25.08 16.81 -9.85
N PHE A 66 -23.95 16.57 -9.18
CA PHE A 66 -22.87 15.69 -9.64
C PHE A 66 -22.51 14.71 -8.52
N GLU A 67 -22.81 13.43 -8.74
CA GLU A 67 -22.59 12.35 -7.78
C GLU A 67 -21.50 11.40 -8.29
N CYS A 68 -20.54 11.05 -7.46
CA CYS A 68 -19.59 9.98 -7.78
C CYS A 68 -20.30 8.61 -7.82
N LYS A 69 -19.96 7.79 -8.82
CA LYS A 69 -20.45 6.41 -8.98
C LYS A 69 -19.47 5.40 -8.37
N GLN A 70 -19.88 4.15 -8.30
CA GLN A 70 -19.15 3.08 -7.58
C GLN A 70 -18.86 3.40 -6.10
N PHE A 71 -19.71 4.21 -5.47
CA PHE A 71 -19.50 4.75 -4.11
C PHE A 71 -18.09 5.34 -3.89
N SER A 72 -17.53 5.98 -4.94
CA SER A 72 -16.20 6.60 -4.94
C SER A 72 -16.19 7.92 -4.16
N SER A 73 -15.07 8.26 -3.51
CA SER A 73 -14.96 9.52 -2.75
C SER A 73 -14.85 10.74 -3.65
N CYS A 74 -15.48 11.86 -3.26
CA CYS A 74 -15.33 13.13 -3.94
C CYS A 74 -14.10 13.90 -3.42
N ASN A 75 -13.13 14.17 -4.28
CA ASN A 75 -11.98 15.00 -3.91
C ASN A 75 -12.39 16.48 -3.84
N LYS A 76 -12.35 17.03 -2.63
CA LYS A 76 -12.78 18.40 -2.33
C LYS A 76 -11.86 19.50 -2.89
N PHE A 77 -10.67 19.15 -3.38
CA PHE A 77 -9.70 20.09 -3.94
C PHE A 77 -9.75 20.14 -5.47
N THR A 78 -9.98 19.01 -6.14
CA THR A 78 -10.04 18.93 -7.61
C THR A 78 -11.47 18.98 -8.17
N GLY A 79 -12.48 18.62 -7.38
CA GLY A 79 -13.85 18.44 -7.86
C GLY A 79 -14.08 17.14 -8.63
N ARG A 80 -13.10 16.25 -8.67
CA ARG A 80 -13.16 14.95 -9.36
C ARG A 80 -13.37 13.82 -8.35
N CYS A 81 -13.95 12.73 -8.82
CA CYS A 81 -14.11 11.53 -8.01
C CYS A 81 -12.82 10.69 -7.98
N GLU A 82 -12.57 10.01 -6.87
CA GLU A 82 -11.40 9.15 -6.63
C GLU A 82 -11.81 7.70 -6.89
N CYS A 83 -11.66 7.25 -8.14
CA CYS A 83 -12.29 6.03 -8.61
C CYS A 83 -11.71 4.75 -8.00
N ARG A 84 -12.61 3.80 -7.70
CA ARG A 84 -12.23 2.42 -7.39
C ARG A 84 -11.59 1.74 -8.61
N ASP A 85 -10.70 0.78 -8.36
CA ASP A 85 -9.94 0.11 -9.41
C ASP A 85 -10.83 -0.56 -10.46
N GLY A 86 -10.48 -0.38 -11.73
CA GLY A 86 -11.30 -0.84 -12.85
C GLY A 86 -12.34 0.18 -13.31
N PHE A 87 -12.45 1.36 -12.67
CA PHE A 87 -13.29 2.48 -13.12
C PHE A 87 -12.49 3.79 -13.30
N GLY A 88 -13.04 4.72 -14.06
CA GLY A 88 -12.45 6.00 -14.41
C GLY A 88 -13.46 7.02 -14.95
N GLY A 89 -12.93 8.10 -15.53
CA GLY A 89 -13.73 9.28 -15.92
C GLY A 89 -13.83 10.31 -14.79
N ASP A 90 -14.59 11.38 -15.01
CA ASP A 90 -14.73 12.47 -14.03
C ASP A 90 -15.58 12.07 -12.81
N ASP A 91 -16.55 11.15 -13.02
CA ASP A 91 -17.55 10.70 -12.04
C ASP A 91 -17.41 9.22 -11.62
N CYS A 92 -16.43 8.49 -12.16
CA CYS A 92 -16.21 7.05 -11.95
C CYS A 92 -17.33 6.12 -12.48
N SER A 93 -18.09 6.54 -13.49
CA SER A 93 -19.11 5.69 -14.13
C SER A 93 -18.55 4.76 -15.21
N GLU A 94 -17.41 5.07 -15.83
CA GLU A 94 -16.88 4.35 -16.99
C GLU A 94 -15.82 3.32 -16.58
N PRO A 95 -15.92 2.04 -17.02
CA PRO A 95 -14.90 1.03 -16.74
C PRO A 95 -13.59 1.27 -17.51
N VAL A 96 -12.45 0.80 -16.96
CA VAL A 96 -11.10 0.93 -17.57
C VAL A 96 -10.39 -0.40 -17.81
N CYS A 97 -9.66 -0.49 -18.92
CA CYS A 97 -8.96 -1.70 -19.35
C CYS A 97 -7.45 -1.66 -19.02
N GLY A 98 -6.59 -2.40 -19.75
CA GLY A 98 -5.15 -2.45 -19.51
C GLY A 98 -4.77 -3.41 -18.39
N SER A 99 -4.13 -2.92 -17.33
CA SER A 99 -3.88 -3.70 -16.12
C SER A 99 -4.02 -2.88 -14.83
N LEU A 100 -4.38 -3.54 -13.72
CA LEU A 100 -4.29 -2.96 -12.38
C LEU A 100 -2.89 -2.42 -12.08
N ALA A 101 -1.86 -3.12 -12.56
CA ALA A 101 -0.45 -2.79 -12.41
C ALA A 101 -0.01 -1.46 -13.07
N ASP A 102 -0.84 -0.80 -13.88
CA ASP A 102 -0.50 0.49 -14.49
C ASP A 102 -0.86 1.70 -13.59
N GLY A 103 -1.74 1.48 -12.61
CA GLY A 103 -2.31 2.49 -11.73
C GLY A 103 -3.49 3.24 -12.36
N PRO A 104 -4.40 3.82 -11.56
CA PRO A 104 -5.70 4.34 -12.03
C PRO A 104 -5.57 5.38 -13.15
N ASP A 105 -4.65 6.34 -13.02
CA ASP A 105 -4.51 7.48 -13.96
C ASP A 105 -4.06 7.09 -15.38
N LYS A 106 -3.57 5.87 -15.60
CA LYS A 106 -2.97 5.44 -16.88
C LYS A 106 -3.81 4.45 -17.68
N ARG A 107 -4.88 3.91 -17.07
CA ARG A 107 -5.70 2.87 -17.67
C ARG A 107 -6.70 3.50 -18.66
N PRO A 108 -6.79 3.02 -19.91
CA PRO A 108 -7.71 3.59 -20.88
C PRO A 108 -9.16 3.26 -20.51
N LEU A 109 -10.07 4.23 -20.69
CA LEU A 109 -11.51 3.99 -20.67
C LEU A 109 -11.87 2.89 -21.69
N ARG A 110 -12.83 2.03 -21.33
CA ARG A 110 -13.36 1.01 -22.24
C ARG A 110 -14.19 1.67 -23.35
N ASP A 111 -14.03 1.19 -24.58
CA ASP A 111 -14.95 1.54 -25.67
C ASP A 111 -16.33 0.89 -25.38
N PRO A 112 -17.44 1.67 -25.32
CA PRO A 112 -18.77 1.12 -25.02
C PRO A 112 -19.25 0.02 -25.98
N GLU A 113 -18.71 -0.07 -27.20
CA GLU A 113 -19.04 -1.13 -28.17
C GLU A 113 -18.14 -2.37 -28.06
N GLN A 114 -17.12 -2.38 -27.19
CA GLN A 114 -16.10 -3.44 -27.11
C GLN A 114 -15.92 -3.99 -25.68
N LYS A 115 -15.49 -5.26 -25.60
CA LYS A 115 -14.99 -5.86 -24.35
C LYS A 115 -13.60 -5.31 -24.04
N CYS A 116 -13.23 -5.26 -22.75
CA CYS A 116 -11.90 -4.78 -22.39
C CYS A 116 -10.79 -5.65 -23.00
N VAL A 117 -9.75 -4.98 -23.50
CA VAL A 117 -8.47 -5.61 -23.82
C VAL A 117 -7.57 -5.45 -22.60
N CYS A 118 -7.24 -6.57 -21.97
CA CYS A 118 -6.33 -6.62 -20.83
C CYS A 118 -4.88 -6.86 -21.29
N SER A 119 -3.91 -6.43 -20.48
CA SER A 119 -2.50 -6.74 -20.69
C SER A 119 -2.22 -8.21 -20.42
N ASP A 120 -1.16 -8.76 -21.02
CA ASP A 120 -0.75 -10.16 -20.80
C ASP A 120 -0.67 -10.49 -19.30
N GLY A 121 -1.38 -11.53 -18.86
CA GLY A 121 -1.46 -11.93 -17.45
C GLY A 121 -2.52 -11.23 -16.60
N TRP A 122 -3.45 -10.47 -17.20
CA TRP A 122 -4.59 -9.85 -16.53
C TRP A 122 -5.93 -10.23 -17.17
N GLY A 123 -6.96 -10.40 -16.34
CA GLY A 123 -8.30 -10.83 -16.77
C GLY A 123 -9.45 -10.16 -16.01
N GLY A 124 -10.66 -10.69 -16.22
CA GLY A 124 -11.92 -10.13 -15.71
C GLY A 124 -12.44 -8.92 -16.49
N ILE A 125 -13.71 -8.54 -16.27
CA ILE A 125 -14.42 -7.50 -17.06
C ILE A 125 -13.66 -6.17 -17.10
N ASN A 126 -13.07 -5.78 -15.98
CA ASN A 126 -12.29 -4.56 -15.80
C ASN A 126 -10.80 -4.85 -15.58
N CYS A 127 -10.21 -5.91 -16.16
CA CYS A 127 -8.75 -6.19 -16.11
C CYS A 127 -8.07 -6.09 -14.71
N ASN A 128 -8.82 -6.43 -13.65
CA ASN A 128 -8.39 -6.35 -12.25
C ASN A 128 -7.90 -7.70 -11.70
N LEU A 129 -8.24 -8.81 -12.36
CA LEU A 129 -7.86 -10.16 -11.93
C LEU A 129 -6.44 -10.46 -12.41
N CYS A 130 -5.53 -10.85 -11.51
CA CYS A 130 -4.24 -11.39 -11.93
C CYS A 130 -4.42 -12.83 -12.47
N GLU A 131 -3.72 -13.17 -13.55
CA GLU A 131 -3.76 -14.52 -14.12
C GLU A 131 -2.48 -15.33 -13.86
N VAL A 132 -1.34 -14.65 -13.72
CA VAL A 132 0.02 -15.21 -13.56
C VAL A 132 0.81 -14.47 -12.49
N ASP A 133 1.89 -15.07 -11.96
CA ASP A 133 2.63 -14.49 -10.84
C ASP A 133 3.42 -13.22 -11.18
N SER A 134 4.07 -13.17 -12.35
CA SER A 134 4.97 -12.09 -12.76
C SER A 134 4.30 -10.73 -13.04
N VAL A 135 2.96 -10.65 -13.01
CA VAL A 135 2.28 -9.34 -13.01
C VAL A 135 2.16 -8.73 -11.61
N CYS A 136 2.36 -9.54 -10.57
CA CYS A 136 2.29 -9.11 -9.17
C CYS A 136 3.60 -8.49 -8.66
N ASP A 137 4.70 -8.54 -9.41
CA ASP A 137 6.01 -7.96 -9.04
C ASP A 137 5.94 -6.46 -8.69
N LYS A 138 4.99 -5.70 -9.27
CA LYS A 138 4.79 -4.28 -8.95
C LYS A 138 4.10 -4.01 -7.61
N PHE A 139 3.54 -5.04 -6.96
CA PHE A 139 2.78 -4.94 -5.72
C PHE A 139 3.60 -5.38 -4.49
N VAL A 140 4.78 -5.96 -4.70
CA VAL A 140 5.76 -6.30 -3.67
C VAL A 140 6.94 -5.30 -3.66
N PRO A 141 7.72 -5.22 -2.57
CA PRO A 141 8.93 -4.38 -2.52
C PRO A 141 9.96 -4.72 -3.62
N GLU A 142 10.70 -3.71 -4.09
CA GLU A 142 11.72 -3.86 -5.15
C GLU A 142 12.72 -4.99 -4.83
N GLY A 143 12.91 -5.90 -5.80
CA GLY A 143 13.83 -7.03 -5.68
C GLY A 143 13.23 -8.31 -5.08
N LEU A 144 11.92 -8.33 -4.79
CA LEU A 144 11.15 -9.54 -4.51
C LEU A 144 10.28 -9.92 -5.72
N GLU A 145 9.93 -11.21 -5.82
CA GLU A 145 8.99 -11.74 -6.81
C GLU A 145 7.56 -11.74 -6.24
N GLY A 146 6.58 -11.34 -7.05
CA GLY A 146 5.17 -11.39 -6.69
C GLY A 146 4.58 -12.79 -6.85
N THR A 147 3.39 -13.01 -6.30
CA THR A 147 2.61 -14.23 -6.55
C THR A 147 1.13 -13.85 -6.67
N CYS A 148 0.47 -14.40 -7.69
CA CYS A 148 -0.96 -14.23 -7.91
C CYS A 148 -1.71 -15.32 -7.13
N TYR A 149 -2.05 -15.00 -5.89
CA TYR A 149 -2.81 -15.90 -5.04
C TYR A 149 -4.27 -15.98 -5.52
N LYS A 150 -4.69 -17.19 -5.91
CA LYS A 150 -6.05 -17.50 -6.38
C LYS A 150 -6.87 -18.35 -5.41
N GLY A 151 -6.40 -18.52 -4.18
CA GLY A 151 -6.96 -19.45 -3.20
C GLY A 151 -8.16 -18.93 -2.41
N GLY A 152 -8.86 -17.89 -2.88
CA GLY A 152 -10.12 -17.39 -2.32
C GLY A 152 -10.05 -16.63 -0.99
N ILE A 153 -9.10 -16.95 -0.10
CA ILE A 153 -9.00 -16.36 1.25
C ILE A 153 -8.37 -14.96 1.20
N LEU A 154 -9.15 -13.92 1.47
CA LEU A 154 -8.69 -12.52 1.60
C LEU A 154 -7.50 -12.36 2.58
N VAL A 155 -6.32 -12.00 2.06
CA VAL A 155 -5.13 -11.70 2.89
C VAL A 155 -5.06 -10.21 3.21
N HIS A 156 -5.15 -9.36 2.20
CA HIS A 156 -5.17 -7.90 2.24
C HIS A 156 -6.30 -7.33 1.36
N ARG A 157 -6.30 -7.65 0.05
CA ARG A 157 -7.28 -7.19 -0.95
C ARG A 157 -7.32 -8.06 -2.21
N PHE A 158 -8.43 -8.75 -2.46
CA PHE A 158 -8.63 -9.54 -3.70
C PHE A 158 -9.55 -8.83 -4.71
N HIS A 159 -9.44 -9.25 -5.97
CA HIS A 159 -10.47 -9.09 -6.99
C HIS A 159 -11.02 -10.47 -7.39
N GLN A 160 -12.33 -10.60 -7.49
CA GLN A 160 -13.04 -11.81 -7.92
C GLN A 160 -13.92 -11.54 -9.14
N MET A 161 -13.94 -12.51 -10.04
CA MET A 161 -14.71 -12.52 -11.29
C MET A 161 -15.56 -13.79 -11.31
N CYS A 162 -16.88 -13.64 -11.43
CA CYS A 162 -17.83 -14.72 -11.22
C CYS A 162 -18.86 -14.85 -12.36
N ASP A 163 -19.10 -16.08 -12.82
CA ASP A 163 -20.22 -16.39 -13.72
C ASP A 163 -21.45 -16.84 -12.93
N VAL A 164 -22.64 -16.35 -13.30
CA VAL A 164 -23.90 -16.65 -12.58
C VAL A 164 -24.52 -17.94 -13.10
N THR A 165 -24.47 -19.00 -12.30
CA THR A 165 -24.84 -20.36 -12.69
C THR A 165 -26.34 -20.69 -12.55
N ASN A 166 -27.14 -19.75 -12.02
CA ASN A 166 -28.59 -19.88 -11.86
C ASN A 166 -29.34 -20.15 -13.17
N LYS A 167 -29.80 -21.39 -13.35
CA LYS A 167 -30.53 -21.82 -14.57
C LYS A 167 -31.80 -21.01 -14.87
N LYS A 168 -32.48 -20.45 -13.86
CA LYS A 168 -33.66 -19.60 -14.09
C LYS A 168 -33.30 -18.17 -14.50
N ILE A 169 -32.25 -17.59 -13.90
CA ILE A 169 -31.74 -16.26 -14.30
C ILE A 169 -31.29 -16.30 -15.76
N LEU A 170 -30.53 -17.32 -16.16
CA LEU A 170 -30.10 -17.53 -17.56
C LEU A 170 -31.28 -17.65 -18.55
N GLN A 171 -32.38 -18.28 -18.14
CA GLN A 171 -33.61 -18.39 -18.96
C GLN A 171 -34.34 -17.04 -19.08
N ILE A 172 -34.48 -16.30 -17.98
CA ILE A 172 -35.19 -15.01 -17.92
C ILE A 172 -34.43 -13.91 -18.66
N LEU A 173 -33.09 -13.95 -18.63
CA LEU A 173 -32.24 -13.06 -19.43
C LEU A 173 -32.16 -13.44 -20.92
N GLY A 174 -32.91 -14.46 -21.36
CA GLY A 174 -33.05 -14.82 -22.78
C GLY A 174 -31.78 -15.35 -23.43
N GLY A 175 -30.90 -15.99 -22.65
CA GLY A 175 -29.61 -16.50 -23.13
C GLY A 175 -28.48 -15.46 -23.18
N ARG A 176 -28.69 -14.25 -22.64
CA ARG A 176 -27.58 -13.34 -22.30
C ARG A 176 -26.76 -13.90 -21.15
N ILE A 177 -25.49 -13.51 -21.05
CA ILE A 177 -24.55 -13.94 -20.01
C ILE A 177 -24.58 -12.95 -18.82
N PRO A 178 -25.18 -13.31 -17.67
CA PRO A 178 -25.00 -12.63 -16.39
C PRO A 178 -23.65 -12.98 -15.76
N GLN A 179 -22.93 -11.97 -15.29
CA GLN A 179 -21.66 -12.08 -14.58
C GLN A 179 -21.68 -11.16 -13.36
N ALA A 180 -20.85 -11.43 -12.36
CA ALA A 180 -20.65 -10.56 -11.20
C ALA A 180 -19.16 -10.34 -10.94
N THR A 181 -18.81 -9.17 -10.43
CA THR A 181 -17.49 -8.90 -9.85
C THR A 181 -17.62 -8.62 -8.36
N PHE A 182 -16.58 -8.97 -7.61
CA PHE A 182 -16.54 -8.77 -6.16
C PHE A 182 -15.12 -8.37 -5.75
N ASP A 183 -14.95 -7.20 -5.15
CA ASP A 183 -13.67 -6.69 -4.68
C ASP A 183 -13.76 -6.46 -3.17
N CYS A 184 -12.87 -7.04 -2.36
CA CYS A 184 -12.88 -6.85 -0.90
C CYS A 184 -11.54 -6.32 -0.40
N ASN A 185 -11.57 -5.37 0.54
CA ASN A 185 -10.40 -4.82 1.22
C ASN A 185 -10.51 -5.06 2.74
N LYS A 186 -9.55 -5.83 3.27
CA LYS A 186 -9.50 -6.24 4.67
C LYS A 186 -9.14 -5.11 5.63
N THR A 187 -8.41 -4.09 5.15
CA THR A 187 -7.94 -2.97 5.97
C THR A 187 -9.00 -1.90 6.18
N SER A 188 -9.98 -1.78 5.27
CA SER A 188 -11.12 -0.86 5.44
C SER A 188 -12.42 -1.54 5.88
N GLU A 189 -12.45 -2.88 5.99
CA GLU A 189 -13.65 -3.67 6.32
C GLU A 189 -14.80 -3.48 5.30
N GLU A 190 -14.43 -3.37 4.02
CA GLU A 190 -15.32 -3.03 2.90
C GLU A 190 -15.23 -4.04 1.75
N CYS A 191 -16.34 -4.21 1.02
CA CYS A 191 -16.36 -4.86 -0.29
C CYS A 191 -17.25 -4.09 -1.28
N SER A 192 -16.95 -4.16 -2.57
CA SER A 192 -17.84 -3.80 -3.67
C SER A 192 -18.32 -5.04 -4.42
N PHE A 193 -19.61 -5.05 -4.80
CA PHE A 193 -20.23 -6.05 -5.64
C PHE A 193 -20.87 -5.36 -6.85
N GLN A 194 -20.60 -5.80 -8.08
CA GLN A 194 -21.19 -5.25 -9.29
C GLN A 194 -21.78 -6.37 -10.16
N PHE A 195 -22.98 -6.14 -10.70
CA PHE A 195 -23.70 -7.11 -11.51
C PHE A 195 -23.75 -6.67 -12.98
N TRP A 196 -23.40 -7.57 -13.88
CA TRP A 196 -23.17 -7.31 -15.30
C TRP A 196 -24.02 -8.24 -16.17
N ILE A 197 -24.47 -7.76 -17.32
CA ILE A 197 -25.14 -8.59 -18.34
C ILE A 197 -24.49 -8.27 -19.69
N GLU A 198 -23.87 -9.26 -20.34
CA GLU A 198 -23.01 -9.07 -21.52
C GLU A 198 -21.84 -8.08 -21.28
N GLN A 199 -21.39 -7.95 -20.02
CA GLN A 199 -20.39 -6.96 -19.58
C GLN A 199 -20.84 -5.49 -19.66
N ASP A 200 -22.14 -5.25 -19.94
CA ASP A 200 -22.84 -4.00 -19.66
C ASP A 200 -23.24 -4.02 -18.17
N GLU A 201 -22.85 -3.00 -17.40
CA GLU A 201 -23.14 -2.95 -15.96
C GLU A 201 -24.63 -2.66 -15.73
N SER A 202 -25.26 -3.40 -14.81
CA SER A 202 -26.63 -3.17 -14.37
C SER A 202 -26.67 -2.34 -13.09
N PHE A 203 -26.07 -2.86 -12.03
CA PHE A 203 -26.14 -2.26 -10.69
C PHE A 203 -24.90 -2.62 -9.87
N PHE A 204 -24.56 -1.74 -8.94
CA PHE A 204 -23.46 -1.92 -8.00
C PHE A 204 -23.94 -1.77 -6.56
N CYS A 205 -23.24 -2.43 -5.64
CA CYS A 205 -23.47 -2.39 -4.21
C CYS A 205 -22.14 -2.18 -3.48
N ASP A 206 -22.14 -1.30 -2.49
CA ASP A 206 -21.07 -1.15 -1.51
C ASP A 206 -21.50 -1.84 -0.21
N LEU A 207 -20.57 -2.56 0.41
CA LEU A 207 -20.77 -3.35 1.61
C LEU A 207 -19.73 -2.90 2.64
N THR A 208 -20.17 -2.57 3.85
CA THR A 208 -19.28 -2.01 4.89
C THR A 208 -19.48 -2.73 6.21
N SER A 209 -18.43 -2.68 7.05
CA SER A 209 -18.36 -3.45 8.31
C SER A 209 -18.43 -4.96 8.01
N CYS A 210 -17.51 -5.40 7.16
CA CYS A 210 -17.34 -6.78 6.73
C CYS A 210 -16.41 -7.57 7.66
N ASP A 211 -16.96 -8.60 8.29
CA ASP A 211 -16.21 -9.63 9.00
C ASP A 211 -15.78 -10.74 8.02
N PHE A 212 -14.50 -11.13 8.08
CA PHE A 212 -13.85 -11.98 7.08
C PHE A 212 -13.37 -13.31 7.70
N GLN A 213 -14.24 -14.31 7.73
CA GLN A 213 -13.94 -15.63 8.30
C GLN A 213 -13.63 -16.68 7.23
N TYR A 214 -12.89 -17.72 7.62
CA TYR A 214 -12.61 -18.90 6.79
C TYR A 214 -12.46 -20.14 7.68
N ASP A 215 -12.87 -21.30 7.17
CA ASP A 215 -12.78 -22.59 7.87
C ASP A 215 -11.93 -23.57 7.06
N LEU A 216 -10.83 -24.05 7.67
CA LEU A 216 -9.88 -24.99 7.06
C LEU A 216 -10.31 -26.47 7.22
N GLY A 217 -11.40 -26.74 7.93
CA GLY A 217 -12.04 -28.05 8.03
C GLY A 217 -13.19 -28.23 7.04
N GLU A 218 -13.93 -27.16 6.74
CA GLU A 218 -14.96 -27.14 5.69
C GLU A 218 -14.44 -26.63 4.32
N ASN A 219 -13.17 -26.21 4.22
CA ASN A 219 -12.56 -25.59 3.02
C ASN A 219 -13.40 -24.40 2.49
N SER A 220 -13.89 -23.55 3.38
CA SER A 220 -14.83 -22.48 3.05
C SER A 220 -14.35 -21.10 3.49
N THR A 221 -14.90 -20.06 2.85
CA THR A 221 -14.83 -18.67 3.31
C THR A 221 -16.24 -18.13 3.57
N HIS A 222 -16.39 -17.31 4.60
CA HIS A 222 -17.64 -16.70 5.02
C HIS A 222 -17.41 -15.21 5.29
N TYR A 223 -17.81 -14.37 4.34
CA TYR A 223 -17.65 -12.92 4.41
C TYR A 223 -19.00 -12.27 4.66
N LYS A 224 -19.10 -11.57 5.79
CA LYS A 224 -20.38 -11.10 6.31
C LYS A 224 -20.32 -9.61 6.62
N CYS A 225 -21.02 -8.81 5.84
CA CYS A 225 -21.07 -7.36 5.97
C CYS A 225 -22.38 -6.93 6.63
N GLU A 226 -22.29 -6.14 7.71
CA GLU A 226 -23.50 -5.69 8.43
C GLU A 226 -24.38 -4.78 7.56
N ASN A 227 -23.75 -3.91 6.76
CA ASN A 227 -24.43 -2.89 5.97
C ASN A 227 -24.21 -3.13 4.47
N VAL A 228 -25.25 -2.92 3.67
CA VAL A 228 -25.22 -3.02 2.19
C VAL A 228 -26.00 -1.85 1.59
N SER A 229 -25.43 -1.15 0.63
CA SER A 229 -26.11 -0.08 -0.13
C SER A 229 -25.94 -0.29 -1.63
N CYS A 230 -27.05 -0.36 -2.38
CA CYS A 230 -27.03 -0.65 -3.82
C CYS A 230 -27.65 0.49 -4.65
N GLU A 231 -27.10 0.74 -5.84
CA GLU A 231 -27.66 1.63 -6.86
C GLU A 231 -27.77 0.95 -8.24
N CYS A 232 -28.87 1.21 -8.94
CA CYS A 232 -29.06 0.85 -10.35
C CYS A 232 -28.50 1.95 -11.26
N LEU A 233 -27.85 1.57 -12.36
CA LEU A 233 -27.50 2.50 -13.44
C LEU A 233 -28.70 2.68 -14.39
N PRO A 234 -29.08 3.93 -14.74
CA PRO A 234 -30.27 4.18 -15.55
C PRO A 234 -30.15 3.63 -16.98
N ASP A 235 -31.27 3.20 -17.56
CA ASP A 235 -31.39 2.63 -18.91
C ASP A 235 -30.56 1.35 -19.16
N LYS A 236 -30.07 0.71 -18.08
CA LYS A 236 -29.39 -0.60 -18.10
C LYS A 236 -30.36 -1.75 -17.85
N MET A 237 -29.95 -2.97 -18.21
CA MET A 237 -30.76 -4.16 -17.91
C MET A 237 -31.02 -4.27 -16.40
N LEU A 238 -32.19 -4.75 -16.00
CA LEU A 238 -32.70 -4.72 -14.62
C LEU A 238 -32.95 -3.31 -14.03
N CYS A 239 -32.61 -2.24 -14.75
CA CYS A 239 -32.63 -0.85 -14.26
C CYS A 239 -33.30 0.11 -15.28
N GLY A 240 -34.53 -0.22 -15.67
CA GLY A 240 -35.39 0.63 -16.51
C GLY A 240 -35.29 0.44 -18.03
N LYS A 241 -34.29 -0.29 -18.54
CA LYS A 241 -34.14 -0.57 -19.99
C LYS A 241 -35.39 -1.24 -20.56
N SER A 242 -35.90 -0.72 -21.67
CA SER A 242 -37.16 -1.20 -22.27
C SER A 242 -37.10 -2.70 -22.61
N GLY A 243 -38.14 -3.44 -22.20
CA GLY A 243 -38.19 -4.91 -22.29
C GLY A 243 -37.50 -5.65 -21.12
N SER A 244 -36.90 -4.94 -20.17
CA SER A 244 -36.41 -5.47 -18.90
C SER A 244 -37.41 -5.25 -17.76
N ILE A 245 -37.17 -5.94 -16.65
CA ILE A 245 -37.76 -5.60 -15.34
C ILE A 245 -36.96 -4.40 -14.79
N ASP A 246 -37.57 -3.56 -13.96
CA ASP A 246 -36.86 -2.51 -13.21
C ASP A 246 -36.89 -2.85 -11.71
N ILE A 247 -35.71 -2.98 -11.09
CA ILE A 247 -35.53 -3.23 -9.66
C ILE A 247 -34.91 -2.04 -8.91
N SER A 248 -34.71 -0.89 -9.58
CA SER A 248 -34.00 0.29 -9.04
C SER A 248 -34.53 0.75 -7.67
N ALA A 249 -35.85 0.77 -7.51
CA ALA A 249 -36.49 1.15 -6.25
C ALA A 249 -36.22 0.13 -5.12
N PHE A 250 -36.15 -1.16 -5.44
CA PHE A 250 -35.89 -2.23 -4.47
C PHE A 250 -34.44 -2.21 -3.99
N LEU A 251 -33.48 -2.04 -4.91
CA LEU A 251 -32.06 -1.89 -4.59
C LEU A 251 -31.81 -0.76 -3.61
N LYS A 252 -32.36 0.43 -3.90
CA LYS A 252 -32.07 1.63 -3.10
C LYS A 252 -32.80 1.64 -1.75
N GLN A 253 -34.03 1.09 -1.68
CA GLN A 253 -34.87 1.16 -0.48
C GLN A 253 -34.82 -0.09 0.42
N THR A 254 -34.78 -1.30 -0.15
CA THR A 254 -35.05 -2.55 0.59
C THR A 254 -33.79 -3.32 0.96
N ILE A 255 -32.76 -3.34 0.11
CA ILE A 255 -31.48 -3.94 0.46
C ILE A 255 -30.70 -2.98 1.38
N LYS A 256 -30.47 -3.44 2.61
CA LYS A 256 -29.71 -2.72 3.66
C LYS A 256 -28.68 -3.58 4.40
N GLY A 257 -28.71 -4.90 4.19
CA GLY A 257 -27.90 -5.88 4.91
C GLY A 257 -28.67 -6.63 6.00
N PRO A 258 -28.05 -7.61 6.68
CA PRO A 258 -26.66 -8.05 6.47
C PRO A 258 -26.50 -8.87 5.18
N GLY A 259 -25.41 -8.65 4.46
CA GLY A 259 -25.00 -9.47 3.32
C GLY A 259 -24.09 -10.61 3.78
N ASP A 260 -24.33 -11.81 3.27
CA ASP A 260 -23.50 -13.00 3.46
C ASP A 260 -22.98 -13.48 2.10
N PHE A 261 -21.67 -13.66 1.99
CA PHE A 261 -21.00 -14.23 0.83
C PHE A 261 -20.17 -15.42 1.27
N THR A 262 -20.55 -16.60 0.82
CA THR A 262 -19.93 -17.88 1.19
C THR A 262 -19.34 -18.54 -0.05
N CYS A 263 -18.08 -18.98 -0.01
CA CYS A 263 -17.43 -19.72 -1.10
C CYS A 263 -16.76 -21.00 -0.63
N ASP A 264 -16.80 -22.03 -1.47
CA ASP A 264 -16.02 -23.26 -1.38
C ASP A 264 -14.68 -23.09 -2.12
N LEU A 265 -13.57 -23.43 -1.45
CA LEU A 265 -12.20 -23.14 -1.91
C LEU A 265 -11.62 -24.17 -2.89
N GLU A 266 -12.20 -25.36 -3.01
CA GLU A 266 -11.73 -26.42 -3.92
C GLU A 266 -12.52 -26.44 -5.24
N SER A 267 -13.82 -26.12 -5.17
CA SER A 267 -14.74 -26.16 -6.31
C SER A 267 -15.11 -24.78 -6.86
N HIS A 268 -14.63 -23.69 -6.24
CA HIS A 268 -14.90 -22.29 -6.61
C HIS A 268 -16.39 -21.88 -6.63
N ASN A 269 -17.27 -22.72 -6.08
CA ASN A 269 -18.70 -22.45 -5.99
C ASN A 269 -18.98 -21.45 -4.87
N CYS A 270 -19.40 -20.26 -5.25
CA CYS A 270 -19.77 -19.17 -4.36
C CYS A 270 -21.29 -18.96 -4.32
N LYS A 271 -21.75 -18.35 -3.22
CA LYS A 271 -23.14 -18.06 -2.94
C LYS A 271 -23.25 -16.68 -2.28
N PHE A 272 -23.98 -15.77 -2.92
CA PHE A 272 -24.38 -14.51 -2.30
C PHE A 272 -25.79 -14.62 -1.69
N SER A 273 -25.98 -14.06 -0.50
CA SER A 273 -27.22 -14.17 0.27
C SER A 273 -27.46 -12.93 1.13
N GLU A 274 -28.49 -12.14 0.79
CA GLU A 274 -29.03 -11.07 1.64
C GLU A 274 -30.56 -11.29 1.75
N PRO A 275 -31.20 -11.21 2.94
CA PRO A 275 -32.60 -11.62 3.12
C PRO A 275 -33.61 -10.98 2.16
N ASN A 276 -33.45 -9.71 1.82
CA ASN A 276 -34.35 -8.99 0.92
C ASN A 276 -34.06 -9.31 -0.54
N MET A 277 -32.78 -9.32 -0.95
CA MET A 277 -32.33 -9.75 -2.27
C MET A 277 -32.76 -11.20 -2.57
N ASN A 278 -32.59 -12.13 -1.63
CA ASN A 278 -33.07 -13.51 -1.74
C ASN A 278 -34.59 -13.57 -1.96
N SER A 279 -35.34 -12.68 -1.30
CA SER A 279 -36.79 -12.54 -1.50
C SER A 279 -37.14 -11.95 -2.88
N LEU A 280 -36.34 -11.02 -3.40
CA LEU A 280 -36.48 -10.52 -4.77
C LEU A 280 -36.17 -11.63 -5.79
N ILE A 281 -35.05 -12.34 -5.64
CA ILE A 281 -34.64 -13.42 -6.54
C ILE A 281 -35.69 -14.54 -6.54
N LEU A 282 -36.25 -14.89 -5.37
CA LEU A 282 -37.29 -15.92 -5.28
C LEU A 282 -38.61 -15.49 -5.94
N ASN A 283 -39.00 -14.23 -5.85
CA ASN A 283 -40.24 -13.71 -6.44
C ASN A 283 -40.13 -13.36 -7.93
N VAL A 284 -38.94 -12.94 -8.39
CA VAL A 284 -38.69 -12.49 -9.78
C VAL A 284 -38.07 -13.58 -10.65
N PHE A 285 -37.02 -14.24 -10.14
CA PHE A 285 -36.28 -15.28 -10.87
C PHE A 285 -36.66 -16.70 -10.44
N GLY A 286 -37.31 -16.89 -9.30
CA GLY A 286 -37.75 -18.19 -8.79
C GLY A 286 -36.68 -19.01 -8.06
N ASP A 287 -35.49 -18.45 -7.80
CA ASP A 287 -34.37 -19.11 -7.11
C ASP A 287 -34.15 -18.51 -5.70
N PRO A 288 -33.67 -19.28 -4.71
CA PRO A 288 -33.58 -18.81 -3.31
C PRO A 288 -32.36 -17.91 -3.00
N TYR A 289 -31.34 -17.89 -3.86
CA TYR A 289 -30.10 -17.13 -3.77
C TYR A 289 -29.36 -17.15 -5.11
N ILE A 290 -28.32 -16.33 -5.27
CA ILE A 290 -27.44 -16.37 -6.44
C ILE A 290 -26.35 -17.42 -6.21
N THR A 291 -26.19 -18.34 -7.17
CA THR A 291 -25.05 -19.26 -7.26
C THR A 291 -24.07 -18.73 -8.31
N LEU A 292 -22.79 -18.77 -7.95
CA LEU A 292 -21.69 -18.16 -8.67
C LEU A 292 -20.56 -19.19 -8.81
N ASP A 293 -19.86 -19.15 -9.94
CA ASP A 293 -18.61 -19.87 -10.17
C ASP A 293 -17.51 -18.81 -10.33
N CYS A 294 -16.56 -18.74 -9.38
CA CYS A 294 -15.73 -17.55 -9.16
C CYS A 294 -14.22 -17.80 -9.22
N GLU A 295 -13.54 -17.13 -10.15
CA GLU A 295 -12.08 -16.98 -10.09
C GLU A 295 -11.69 -15.82 -9.17
N SER A 296 -10.63 -16.02 -8.36
CA SER A 296 -10.09 -14.99 -7.46
C SER A 296 -8.62 -14.69 -7.80
N GLY A 297 -8.18 -13.46 -7.52
CA GLY A 297 -6.80 -13.03 -7.71
C GLY A 297 -6.42 -11.94 -6.73
N GLU A 298 -5.34 -12.17 -5.99
CA GLU A 298 -4.72 -11.23 -5.07
C GLU A 298 -3.20 -11.24 -5.27
N CYS A 299 -2.58 -10.08 -5.49
CA CYS A 299 -1.14 -9.96 -5.63
C CYS A 299 -0.48 -9.74 -4.26
N MET A 300 0.37 -10.70 -3.84
CA MET A 300 1.10 -10.66 -2.57
C MET A 300 2.51 -11.28 -2.71
N HIS A 301 3.34 -11.22 -1.67
CA HIS A 301 4.58 -12.00 -1.64
C HIS A 301 4.30 -13.45 -1.20
N SER A 302 5.01 -14.44 -1.73
CA SER A 302 4.69 -15.87 -1.52
C SER A 302 4.72 -16.32 -0.06
N SER A 303 5.38 -15.58 0.84
CA SER A 303 5.40 -15.86 2.28
C SER A 303 4.11 -15.49 3.02
N GLU A 304 3.22 -14.72 2.40
CA GLU A 304 1.96 -14.23 2.99
C GLU A 304 0.78 -15.17 2.70
N ILE A 305 0.98 -16.12 1.78
CA ILE A 305 -0.03 -17.10 1.35
C ILE A 305 -0.50 -17.94 2.55
N PRO A 306 -1.83 -18.05 2.79
CA PRO A 306 -2.38 -18.87 3.87
C PRO A 306 -1.88 -20.32 3.79
N GLY A 307 -1.31 -20.82 4.90
CA GLY A 307 -0.71 -22.16 4.97
C GLY A 307 0.72 -22.26 4.46
N PHE A 308 1.35 -21.18 3.99
CA PHE A 308 2.78 -21.18 3.66
C PHE A 308 3.62 -21.55 4.88
N SER A 309 4.44 -22.59 4.74
CA SER A 309 5.46 -22.96 5.71
C SER A 309 6.83 -22.83 5.07
N ILE A 310 7.72 -22.05 5.68
CA ILE A 310 9.11 -21.95 5.26
C ILE A 310 9.70 -23.36 5.31
N PRO A 311 10.19 -23.93 4.19
CA PRO A 311 10.75 -25.28 4.20
C PRO A 311 11.90 -25.33 5.22
N PRO A 312 11.93 -26.32 6.12
CA PRO A 312 12.91 -26.33 7.21
C PRO A 312 14.32 -26.31 6.62
N LYS A 313 15.10 -25.28 6.96
CA LYS A 313 16.49 -25.12 6.52
C LYS A 313 17.20 -26.46 6.73
N ALA A 314 17.77 -27.00 5.65
CA ALA A 314 18.34 -28.34 5.65
C ALA A 314 19.28 -28.53 6.85
N GLY A 315 18.84 -29.34 7.82
CA GLY A 315 19.59 -29.55 9.05
C GLY A 315 20.97 -30.11 8.75
N PHE A 316 21.98 -29.70 9.54
CA PHE A 316 23.37 -30.14 9.35
C PHE A 316 23.44 -31.64 9.14
N THR A 317 23.84 -32.07 7.94
CA THR A 317 23.92 -33.50 7.64
C THR A 317 25.03 -34.10 8.49
N TYR A 318 24.96 -35.40 8.81
CA TYR A 318 26.03 -36.07 9.55
C TYR A 318 27.42 -35.88 8.92
N SER A 319 27.48 -35.76 7.58
CA SER A 319 28.68 -35.40 6.82
C SER A 319 29.18 -33.97 7.06
N ASP A 320 28.30 -33.01 7.38
CA ASP A 320 28.67 -31.63 7.69
C ASP A 320 29.16 -31.50 9.13
N MET A 321 28.52 -32.19 10.09
CA MET A 321 29.07 -32.32 11.45
C MET A 321 30.46 -32.96 11.42
N LEU A 322 30.68 -33.98 10.59
CA LEU A 322 32.00 -34.60 10.41
C LEU A 322 33.06 -33.64 9.85
N LYS A 323 32.70 -32.72 8.94
CA LYS A 323 33.62 -31.65 8.48
C LYS A 323 33.98 -30.70 9.62
N VAL A 324 32.98 -30.26 10.40
CA VAL A 324 33.18 -29.31 11.51
C VAL A 324 34.04 -29.94 12.62
N PHE A 325 33.70 -31.14 13.09
CA PHE A 325 34.51 -31.85 14.09
C PHE A 325 35.90 -32.23 13.57
N GLY A 326 36.04 -32.57 12.29
CA GLY A 326 37.33 -32.81 11.65
C GLY A 326 38.23 -31.56 11.64
N ALA A 327 37.68 -30.41 11.29
CA ALA A 327 38.40 -29.13 11.33
C ALA A 327 38.80 -28.73 12.76
N LEU A 328 37.89 -28.88 13.74
CA LEU A 328 38.15 -28.54 15.13
C LEU A 328 39.23 -29.45 15.75
N SER A 329 39.09 -30.77 15.58
CA SER A 329 40.04 -31.76 16.12
C SER A 329 41.41 -31.68 15.45
N GLY A 330 41.47 -31.45 14.14
CA GLY A 330 42.72 -31.19 13.42
C GLY A 330 43.43 -29.93 13.93
N SER A 331 42.68 -28.85 14.20
CA SER A 331 43.22 -27.62 14.78
C SER A 331 43.79 -27.85 16.18
N VAL A 332 43.03 -28.50 17.06
CA VAL A 332 43.47 -28.83 18.43
C VAL A 332 44.70 -29.75 18.42
N ALA A 333 44.77 -30.72 17.51
CA ALA A 333 45.95 -31.58 17.36
C ALA A 333 47.19 -30.79 16.92
N LEU A 334 47.06 -29.85 15.99
CA LEU A 334 48.17 -28.98 15.57
C LEU A 334 48.66 -28.07 16.70
N PHE A 335 47.75 -27.42 17.44
CA PHE A 335 48.11 -26.63 18.61
C PHE A 335 48.75 -27.47 19.72
N GLY A 336 48.23 -28.67 19.99
CA GLY A 336 48.79 -29.60 20.99
C GLY A 336 50.19 -30.09 20.63
N LEU A 337 50.42 -30.49 19.38
CA LEU A 337 51.75 -30.86 18.88
C LEU A 337 52.72 -29.68 18.93
N GLY A 338 52.26 -28.46 18.61
CA GLY A 338 53.04 -27.23 18.81
C GLY A 338 53.44 -27.04 20.27
N PHE A 339 52.50 -27.15 21.22
CA PHE A 339 52.74 -26.96 22.64
C PHE A 339 53.71 -27.99 23.24
N VAL A 340 53.60 -29.26 22.83
CA VAL A 340 54.55 -30.32 23.19
C VAL A 340 55.94 -30.05 22.60
N SER A 341 56.01 -29.59 21.34
CA SER A 341 57.29 -29.25 20.69
C SER A 341 57.98 -28.06 21.37
N VAL A 342 57.21 -27.05 21.82
CA VAL A 342 57.72 -25.92 22.60
C VAL A 342 58.22 -26.39 23.97
N LYS A 343 57.46 -27.22 24.70
CA LYS A 343 57.86 -27.75 26.01
C LYS A 343 59.12 -28.64 25.96
N ASN A 344 59.33 -29.38 24.88
CA ASN A 344 60.55 -30.17 24.67
C ASN A 344 61.71 -29.38 24.02
N SER A 345 61.51 -28.10 23.66
CA SER A 345 62.57 -27.27 23.12
C SER A 345 63.60 -26.88 24.19
N ALA A 346 64.87 -26.77 23.81
CA ALA A 346 65.97 -26.53 24.74
C ALA A 346 65.93 -25.17 25.48
N LEU A 347 65.03 -24.26 25.08
CA LEU A 347 64.83 -22.95 25.72
C LEU A 347 63.95 -23.01 26.98
N PHE A 348 63.17 -24.07 27.18
CA PHE A 348 62.25 -24.23 28.33
C PHE A 348 62.63 -25.41 29.25
N LYS A 349 63.88 -25.90 29.15
CA LYS A 349 64.44 -26.83 30.12
C LYS A 349 64.96 -26.04 31.32
N ASN A 350 64.13 -25.94 32.37
CA ASN A 350 64.46 -25.21 33.59
C ASN A 350 65.75 -25.76 34.24
N ASP A 351 66.81 -24.96 34.18
CA ASP A 351 67.80 -24.92 35.26
C ASP A 351 67.27 -23.99 36.37
N ALA A 352 67.69 -24.19 37.61
CA ALA A 352 66.90 -23.78 38.77
C ALA A 352 67.08 -22.29 39.17
N VAL A 353 65.97 -21.55 39.19
CA VAL A 353 65.78 -20.38 40.07
C VAL A 353 64.47 -20.57 40.83
N ALA A 354 64.56 -20.66 42.15
CA ALA A 354 63.41 -20.84 43.03
C ALA A 354 62.99 -19.51 43.67
N LEU A 355 61.68 -19.27 43.74
CA LEU A 355 61.04 -18.39 44.72
C LEU A 355 59.86 -19.16 45.34
N SER A 356 59.56 -18.86 46.58
CA SER A 356 58.73 -19.69 47.48
C SER A 356 57.23 -19.53 47.25
N SER A 357 56.48 -20.61 47.45
CA SER A 357 55.08 -20.53 47.85
C SER A 357 54.98 -20.21 49.35
N ASP A 358 53.84 -19.66 49.74
CA ASP A 358 53.18 -19.92 51.03
C ASP A 358 51.68 -19.94 50.72
N ASP A 359 50.95 -20.81 51.42
CA ASP A 359 49.64 -21.37 51.05
C ASP A 359 48.69 -21.27 52.29
N GLU A 360 47.38 -21.56 52.33
CA GLU A 360 46.44 -22.31 51.46
C GLU A 360 45.39 -21.32 50.83
N ASP A 361 44.11 -21.54 50.46
CA ASP A 361 43.02 -22.51 50.69
C ASP A 361 42.19 -22.72 49.38
N ASP A 362 41.36 -23.78 49.31
CA ASP A 362 40.42 -24.09 48.21
C ASP A 362 38.95 -23.69 48.49
N ASP A 363 38.12 -23.54 47.45
CA ASP A 363 36.73 -24.06 47.46
C ASP A 363 36.24 -24.45 46.04
N ALA A 364 35.41 -25.50 45.96
CA ALA A 364 35.05 -26.21 44.73
C ALA A 364 33.54 -26.14 44.41
N GLY A 365 33.12 -25.05 43.75
CA GLY A 365 31.72 -24.73 43.44
C GLY A 365 31.03 -25.58 42.34
N SER A 366 30.85 -26.89 42.56
CA SER A 366 30.05 -27.76 41.68
C SER A 366 28.54 -27.55 41.86
N GLY A 367 28.00 -26.44 41.34
CA GLY A 367 26.57 -26.09 41.42
C GLY A 367 25.78 -26.33 40.13
N GLN A 368 24.99 -27.41 40.05
CA GLN A 368 24.08 -27.64 38.92
C GLN A 368 22.76 -26.87 39.11
N GLY A 369 22.45 -25.96 38.19
CA GLY A 369 21.19 -25.20 38.19
C GLY A 369 20.65 -24.95 36.79
N ASN A 370 19.39 -25.35 36.55
CA ASN A 370 18.71 -25.06 35.28
C ASN A 370 18.26 -23.59 35.24
N SER A 371 18.82 -22.79 34.33
CA SER A 371 18.27 -21.48 33.94
C SER A 371 18.56 -21.22 32.46
N PRO A 372 17.55 -20.88 31.62
CA PRO A 372 17.72 -20.87 30.16
C PRO A 372 18.39 -19.61 29.59
N ASN A 373 18.76 -18.62 30.42
CA ASN A 373 19.01 -17.25 29.96
C ASN A 373 20.48 -16.88 29.67
N LEU A 374 21.44 -17.77 29.91
CA LEU A 374 22.88 -17.46 29.74
C LEU A 374 23.28 -17.16 28.27
N ALA A 375 22.48 -17.61 27.30
CA ALA A 375 22.70 -17.30 25.88
C ALA A 375 22.36 -15.84 25.50
N SER A 376 21.66 -15.10 26.38
CA SER A 376 21.23 -13.71 26.12
C SER A 376 22.34 -12.70 26.44
N ASP A 377 23.03 -12.89 27.57
CA ASP A 377 24.05 -11.95 28.06
C ASP A 377 25.29 -11.95 27.14
N LEU A 378 25.71 -13.13 26.69
CA LEU A 378 26.83 -13.34 25.75
C LEU A 378 26.59 -12.77 24.33
N LEU A 379 25.40 -12.20 24.07
CA LEU A 379 25.08 -11.48 22.82
C LEU A 379 24.97 -9.96 23.01
N MET A 380 25.17 -9.44 24.23
CA MET A 380 25.14 -8.00 24.52
C MET A 380 26.47 -7.43 25.06
N GLU A 381 27.49 -8.27 25.25
CA GLU A 381 28.76 -7.87 25.88
C GLU A 381 29.61 -6.89 25.03
N ASP A 382 29.33 -6.78 23.72
CA ASP A 382 29.92 -5.81 22.78
C ASP A 382 29.03 -4.58 22.47
N TYR A 383 27.89 -4.36 23.16
CA TYR A 383 27.02 -3.20 22.89
C TYR A 383 27.61 -1.89 23.42
N VAL A 384 28.40 -1.22 22.57
CA VAL A 384 28.87 0.15 22.81
C VAL A 384 27.76 1.16 22.45
N PRO A 385 27.17 1.89 23.42
CA PRO A 385 26.05 2.80 23.16
C PRO A 385 26.49 4.07 22.42
N ALA A 386 26.40 4.07 21.10
CA ALA A 386 26.75 5.21 20.25
C ALA A 386 25.62 6.26 20.21
N THR A 387 25.95 7.52 20.52
CA THR A 387 25.08 8.67 20.24
C THR A 387 25.46 9.25 18.89
N PHE A 388 24.49 9.37 17.97
CA PHE A 388 24.70 10.09 16.71
C PHE A 388 24.38 11.57 16.90
N ALA A 389 25.27 12.45 16.43
CA ALA A 389 25.10 13.89 16.45
C ALA A 389 25.60 14.49 15.12
N PHE A 390 24.89 15.50 14.62
CA PHE A 390 25.33 16.36 13.53
C PHE A 390 25.01 17.81 13.85
N ASP A 391 25.85 18.72 13.39
CA ASP A 391 25.75 20.16 13.63
C ASP A 391 26.13 20.90 12.35
N SER A 392 25.42 21.99 12.06
CA SER A 392 25.75 22.96 11.02
C SER A 392 25.99 22.36 9.62
N VAL A 393 25.23 21.32 9.26
CA VAL A 393 25.33 20.66 7.95
C VAL A 393 24.68 21.51 6.86
N SER A 394 25.51 22.04 5.96
CA SER A 394 25.14 22.85 4.80
C SER A 394 25.64 22.19 3.50
N TYR A 395 24.81 22.17 2.46
CA TYR A 395 25.15 21.51 1.17
C TYR A 395 24.47 22.20 -0.01
N ALA A 396 25.24 22.48 -1.06
CA ALA A 396 24.79 23.16 -2.27
C ALA A 396 25.17 22.37 -3.54
N VAL A 397 24.31 22.45 -4.56
CA VAL A 397 24.57 21.88 -5.90
C VAL A 397 24.30 22.97 -6.93
N GLN A 398 25.30 23.30 -7.76
CA GLN A 398 25.18 24.31 -8.83
C GLN A 398 24.60 25.63 -8.29
N ASP A 399 25.25 26.18 -7.27
CA ASP A 399 24.89 27.40 -6.50
C ASP A 399 23.51 27.38 -5.82
N LYS A 400 22.74 26.30 -5.95
CA LYS A 400 21.48 26.07 -5.22
C LYS A 400 21.76 25.39 -3.89
N LEU A 401 21.70 26.15 -2.81
CA LEU A 401 21.85 25.67 -1.43
C LEU A 401 20.62 24.83 -0.99
N ILE A 402 20.83 23.51 -0.84
CA ILE A 402 19.81 22.48 -0.58
C ILE A 402 19.63 22.22 0.92
N LEU A 403 20.73 22.00 1.64
CA LEU A 403 20.76 21.90 3.10
C LEU A 403 21.35 23.19 3.68
N ARG A 404 20.83 23.63 4.82
CA ARG A 404 21.25 24.86 5.51
C ARG A 404 21.39 24.57 7.00
N ASP A 405 22.61 24.68 7.49
CA ASP A 405 23.05 24.70 8.89
C ASP A 405 22.26 23.72 9.78
N SER A 406 22.06 22.52 9.25
CA SER A 406 21.14 21.52 9.80
C SER A 406 21.83 20.73 10.90
N PHE A 407 21.14 20.59 12.03
CA PHE A 407 21.66 19.93 13.23
C PHE A 407 20.65 18.94 13.80
N GLY A 408 21.14 17.95 14.56
CA GLY A 408 20.31 16.93 15.18
C GLY A 408 21.11 15.97 16.07
N LEU A 409 20.39 15.27 16.94
CA LEU A 409 20.92 14.34 17.93
C LEU A 409 20.00 13.13 18.02
N VAL A 410 20.57 11.92 18.04
CA VAL A 410 19.86 10.65 18.20
C VAL A 410 20.63 9.79 19.19
N ARG A 411 20.00 9.44 20.31
CA ARG A 411 20.63 8.67 21.39
C ARG A 411 20.50 7.16 21.14
N PRO A 412 21.32 6.33 21.82
CA PRO A 412 21.18 4.88 21.77
C PRO A 412 19.75 4.45 22.12
N GLY A 413 19.07 3.77 21.19
CA GLY A 413 17.67 3.34 21.34
C GLY A 413 16.61 4.33 20.84
N GLU A 414 16.98 5.52 20.34
CA GLU A 414 16.05 6.45 19.67
C GLU A 414 16.03 6.22 18.16
N VAL A 415 14.87 6.47 17.52
CA VAL A 415 14.69 6.35 16.06
C VAL A 415 14.39 7.73 15.47
N MET A 416 15.18 8.15 14.47
CA MET A 416 15.01 9.43 13.77
C MET A 416 14.35 9.22 12.40
N ALA A 417 13.23 9.90 12.16
CA ALA A 417 12.55 9.90 10.86
C ALA A 417 12.74 11.25 10.15
N ILE A 418 13.30 11.24 8.92
CA ILE A 418 13.48 12.43 8.09
C ILE A 418 12.30 12.55 7.12
N MET A 419 11.42 13.53 7.35
CA MET A 419 10.18 13.75 6.58
C MET A 419 10.20 15.09 5.85
N GLY A 420 9.42 15.20 4.76
CA GLY A 420 9.38 16.39 3.91
C GLY A 420 9.05 16.08 2.45
N SER A 421 8.83 17.11 1.64
CA SER A 421 8.46 16.99 0.22
C SER A 421 9.56 16.36 -0.66
N SER A 422 9.21 15.98 -1.90
CA SER A 422 10.21 15.57 -2.88
C SER A 422 11.13 16.74 -3.25
N GLY A 423 12.42 16.48 -3.44
CA GLY A 423 13.44 17.50 -3.68
C GLY A 423 13.91 18.30 -2.46
N ALA A 424 13.36 18.07 -1.26
CA ALA A 424 13.72 18.80 -0.03
C ALA A 424 15.05 18.34 0.64
N GLY A 425 15.95 17.68 -0.09
CA GLY A 425 17.26 17.25 0.44
C GLY A 425 17.27 16.05 1.40
N LYS A 426 16.15 15.35 1.58
CA LYS A 426 16.04 14.21 2.54
C LYS A 426 17.13 13.15 2.35
N THR A 427 17.24 12.58 1.14
CA THR A 427 18.25 11.59 0.80
C THR A 427 19.64 12.20 0.89
N THR A 428 19.81 13.44 0.43
CA THR A 428 21.07 14.21 0.49
C THR A 428 21.62 14.41 1.91
N LEU A 429 20.77 14.43 2.93
CA LEU A 429 21.17 14.48 4.35
C LEU A 429 21.67 13.10 4.85
N LEU A 430 21.21 11.99 4.25
CA LEU A 430 21.67 10.63 4.52
C LEU A 430 22.91 10.26 3.68
N ASP A 431 22.97 10.71 2.41
CA ASP A 431 24.06 10.44 1.47
C ASP A 431 25.40 11.09 1.88
N PHE A 432 25.38 12.01 2.85
CA PHE A 432 26.57 12.65 3.43
C PHE A 432 27.36 11.71 4.37
N TRP A 433 26.82 10.53 4.67
CA TRP A 433 27.34 9.57 5.66
C TRP A 433 28.65 8.79 5.32
N PRO A 434 28.94 8.38 4.07
CA PRO A 434 29.92 7.30 3.83
C PRO A 434 31.40 7.74 3.77
N GLU A 435 31.72 9.05 3.76
CA GLU A 435 33.12 9.51 3.73
C GLU A 435 33.40 10.69 4.69
N SER A 436 33.40 10.40 5.99
CA SER A 436 33.91 11.29 7.04
C SER A 436 35.45 11.43 7.03
N THR A 437 36.05 11.66 5.85
CA THR A 437 37.51 11.85 5.69
C THR A 437 37.91 12.80 4.55
N LYS A 438 37.06 13.75 4.17
CA LYS A 438 37.46 14.92 3.37
C LYS A 438 37.16 16.24 4.10
N VAL A 439 38.19 16.83 4.70
CA VAL A 439 38.14 18.20 5.23
C VAL A 439 38.08 19.17 4.06
N ALA A 440 36.87 19.61 3.69
CA ALA A 440 36.68 20.77 2.84
C ALA A 440 37.05 22.03 3.62
N SER A 441 37.95 22.85 3.08
CA SER A 441 38.53 23.98 3.79
C SER A 441 37.55 25.13 4.00
N ARG A 442 37.45 25.56 5.26
CA ARG A 442 37.02 26.91 5.68
C ARG A 442 37.56 27.97 4.72
N MET A 443 36.67 28.70 4.04
CA MET A 443 36.96 30.03 3.52
C MET A 443 36.59 31.03 4.62
N ASP A 444 37.59 31.76 5.12
CA ASP A 444 37.34 32.91 5.99
C ASP A 444 36.91 34.12 5.16
N ASP A 445 35.90 34.86 5.62
CA ASP A 445 35.57 36.17 5.08
C ASP A 445 36.76 37.14 5.19
N SER A 446 37.01 37.91 4.14
CA SER A 446 37.97 39.01 4.16
C SER A 446 37.61 40.08 3.12
N LEU A 447 37.47 41.30 3.64
CA LEU A 447 37.27 42.62 3.01
C LEU A 447 37.74 42.77 1.55
#